data_AF-A0A960CYX5-F1
#
_entry.id   AF-A0A960CYX5-F1
#
_cell.length_a   1.000
_cell.length_b   1.000
_cell.length_c   1.000
_cell.angle_alpha   90.00
_cell.angle_beta   90.00
_cell.angle_gamma   90.00
#
_symmetry.space_group_name_H-M   'P 1'
#
loop_
_entity.id
_entity.type
_entity.pdbx_description
1 polymer ?
#
loop_
_entity_poly.entity_id
_entity_poly.type
_entity_poly.pdbx_seq_one_letter_code
_entity_poly.pdbx_strand_id
1 'polypeptide(L)'
;IKRKLFQRYQDRYNMELSDPKISQLDLAYHDIKRGRGVFDLLQRKGLATRVTTDEEIEAAVDTPPQTTRAKLRGEFISAAQEAGRDFTVDWVHLKLNDQAQRTVLCKDPFRSVDERVKRLIASM
;
A
#
# COMPACT_ATOMS: atom_id res chain seq x y z
N ILE A 1 18.57 -12.07 -3.44
CA ILE A 1 17.94 -12.56 -4.70
C ILE A 1 18.60 -11.93 -5.91
N LYS A 2 18.53 -10.60 -6.08
CA LYS A 2 19.08 -9.87 -7.23
C LYS A 2 20.56 -10.18 -7.59
N ARG A 3 21.49 -10.19 -6.63
CA ARG A 3 22.89 -10.58 -6.91
C ARG A 3 23.03 -11.98 -7.54
N LYS A 4 22.25 -12.96 -7.08
CA LYS A 4 22.25 -14.33 -7.65
C LYS A 4 21.73 -14.33 -9.09
N LEU A 5 20.74 -13.49 -9.39
CA LEU A 5 20.22 -13.30 -10.74
C LEU A 5 21.29 -12.69 -11.66
N PHE A 6 22.01 -11.67 -11.21
CA PHE A 6 23.08 -11.05 -12.01
C PHE A 6 24.22 -12.02 -12.26
N GLN A 7 24.70 -12.70 -11.22
CA GLN A 7 25.75 -13.70 -11.36
C GLN A 7 25.39 -14.77 -12.41
N ARG A 8 24.13 -15.25 -12.42
CA ARG A 8 23.67 -16.21 -13.42
C ARG A 8 23.73 -15.67 -14.86
N TYR A 9 23.51 -14.37 -15.08
CA TYR A 9 23.65 -13.74 -16.39
C TYR A 9 25.12 -13.54 -16.76
N GLN A 10 25.94 -13.09 -15.82
CA GLN A 10 27.38 -12.95 -16.00
C GLN A 10 28.02 -14.28 -16.38
N ASP A 11 27.76 -15.35 -15.61
CA ASP A 11 28.31 -16.69 -15.85
C ASP A 11 27.83 -17.29 -17.17
N ARG A 12 26.56 -17.08 -17.54
CA ARG A 12 25.96 -17.68 -18.74
C ARG A 12 26.38 -17.00 -20.03
N TYR A 13 26.56 -15.68 -20.01
CA TYR A 13 26.78 -14.88 -21.20
C TYR A 13 28.16 -14.19 -21.20
N ASN A 14 29.01 -14.49 -20.23
CA ASN A 14 30.32 -13.86 -20.04
C ASN A 14 30.22 -12.32 -20.00
N MET A 15 29.26 -11.82 -19.21
CA MET A 15 28.98 -10.39 -19.07
C MET A 15 29.68 -9.79 -17.86
N GLU A 16 30.16 -8.56 -18.01
CA GLU A 16 30.62 -7.74 -16.91
C GLU A 16 29.44 -7.12 -16.15
N LEU A 17 29.68 -6.71 -14.90
CA LEU A 17 28.64 -6.05 -14.09
C LEU A 17 28.19 -4.71 -14.69
N SER A 18 29.10 -4.04 -15.43
CA SER A 18 28.84 -2.78 -16.13
C SER A 18 28.06 -2.93 -17.43
N ASP A 19 27.75 -4.16 -17.86
CA ASP A 19 26.99 -4.41 -19.08
C ASP A 19 25.60 -3.75 -18.99
N PRO A 20 25.16 -2.97 -20.01
CA PRO A 20 23.84 -2.35 -20.03
C PRO A 20 22.68 -3.32 -19.80
N LYS A 21 22.84 -4.60 -20.16
CA LYS A 21 21.85 -5.65 -19.91
C LYS A 21 21.65 -5.94 -18.43
N ILE A 22 22.72 -5.89 -17.63
CA ILE A 22 22.64 -6.03 -16.18
C ILE A 22 21.90 -4.83 -15.58
N SER A 23 22.19 -3.61 -16.04
CA SER A 23 21.45 -2.41 -15.63
C SER A 23 19.96 -2.48 -16.01
N GLN A 24 19.63 -2.99 -17.20
CA GLN A 24 18.24 -3.24 -17.59
C GLN A 24 17.57 -4.26 -16.65
N LEU A 25 18.28 -5.33 -16.29
CA LEU A 25 17.79 -6.37 -15.39
C LEU A 25 17.58 -5.84 -13.97
N ASP A 26 18.44 -4.92 -13.51
CA ASP A 26 18.32 -4.22 -12.25
C ASP A 26 17.02 -3.43 -12.16
N LEU A 27 16.72 -2.64 -13.19
CA LEU A 27 15.49 -1.87 -13.27
C LEU A 27 14.26 -2.79 -13.40
N ALA A 28 14.33 -3.80 -14.28
CA ALA A 28 13.22 -4.74 -14.51
C ALA A 28 12.89 -5.62 -13.28
N TYR A 29 13.85 -5.79 -12.35
CA TYR A 29 13.59 -6.44 -11.06
C TYR A 29 12.56 -5.67 -10.21
N HIS A 30 12.54 -4.35 -10.31
CA HIS A 30 11.66 -3.48 -9.52
C HIS A 30 10.34 -3.13 -10.19
N ASP A 31 10.10 -3.65 -11.38
CA ASP A 31 8.82 -3.47 -12.04
C ASP A 31 7.70 -4.22 -11.28
N ILE A 32 6.72 -3.47 -10.79
CA ILE A 32 5.59 -3.98 -10.00
C ILE A 32 4.49 -4.60 -10.87
N LYS A 33 4.56 -4.48 -12.20
CA LYS A 33 3.54 -5.05 -13.09
C LYS A 33 3.60 -6.59 -13.06
N ARG A 34 2.51 -7.21 -12.60
CA ARG A 34 2.31 -8.66 -12.59
C ARG A 34 2.55 -9.26 -13.98
N GLY A 35 3.27 -10.39 -14.03
CA GLY A 35 3.61 -11.10 -15.26
C GLY A 35 4.72 -10.47 -16.11
N ARG A 36 5.18 -9.25 -15.79
CA ARG A 36 6.27 -8.55 -16.50
C ARG A 36 7.50 -8.41 -15.62
N GLY A 37 7.31 -7.99 -14.36
CA GLY A 37 8.39 -7.74 -13.43
C GLY A 37 9.23 -8.99 -13.14
N VAL A 38 10.56 -8.84 -13.14
CA VAL A 38 11.46 -9.97 -12.93
C VAL A 38 11.29 -10.55 -11.52
N PHE A 39 11.00 -9.72 -10.51
CA PHE A 39 10.67 -10.22 -9.17
C PHE A 39 9.41 -11.10 -9.16
N ASP A 40 8.32 -10.68 -9.82
CA ASP A 40 7.08 -11.46 -9.91
C ASP A 40 7.33 -12.82 -10.59
N LEU A 41 8.14 -12.84 -11.66
CA LEU A 41 8.54 -14.08 -12.33
C LEU A 41 9.38 -15.00 -11.43
N LEU A 42 10.30 -14.44 -10.63
CA LEU A 42 11.10 -15.20 -9.67
C LEU A 42 10.23 -15.77 -8.55
N GLN A 43 9.28 -14.99 -8.02
CA GLN A 43 8.33 -15.44 -7.01
C GLN A 43 7.48 -16.62 -7.52
N ARG A 44 6.91 -16.51 -8.73
CA ARG A 44 6.12 -17.60 -9.36
C ARG A 44 6.93 -18.89 -9.57
N LYS A 45 8.25 -18.77 -9.73
CA LYS A 45 9.17 -19.92 -9.85
C LYS A 45 9.67 -20.45 -8.50
N GLY A 46 9.16 -19.94 -7.37
CA GLY A 46 9.61 -20.33 -6.03
C GLY A 46 11.01 -19.84 -5.65
N LEU A 47 11.55 -18.85 -6.39
CA LEU A 47 12.89 -18.31 -6.15
C LEU A 47 12.89 -17.07 -5.24
N ALA A 48 11.71 -16.62 -4.81
CA ALA A 48 11.52 -15.60 -3.79
C ALA A 48 10.53 -16.12 -2.74
N THR A 49 10.96 -16.12 -1.48
CA THR A 49 10.13 -16.57 -0.34
C THR A 49 9.04 -15.54 -0.05
N ARG A 50 7.81 -16.03 0.19
CA ARG A 50 6.67 -15.21 0.60
C ARG A 50 6.58 -15.12 2.13
N VAL A 51 6.03 -14.00 2.61
CA VAL A 51 5.76 -13.76 4.04
C VAL A 51 4.26 -13.60 4.35
N THR A 52 3.42 -13.57 3.31
CA THR A 52 1.98 -13.32 3.34
C THR A 52 1.36 -13.96 2.09
N THR A 53 0.03 -14.06 2.04
CA THR A 53 -0.70 -14.66 0.92
C THR A 53 -1.21 -13.62 -0.08
N ASP A 54 -1.72 -14.05 -1.24
CA ASP A 54 -2.28 -13.10 -2.22
C ASP A 54 -3.65 -12.59 -1.76
N GLU A 55 -4.39 -13.41 -1.01
CA GLU A 55 -5.67 -13.07 -0.41
C GLU A 55 -5.53 -11.97 0.65
N GLU A 56 -4.49 -12.06 1.50
CA GLU A 56 -4.18 -11.02 2.49
C GLU A 56 -3.80 -9.69 1.82
N ILE A 57 -3.06 -9.74 0.71
CA ILE A 57 -2.69 -8.55 -0.07
C ILE A 57 -3.92 -7.92 -0.71
N GLU A 58 -4.78 -8.73 -1.34
CA GLU A 58 -6.00 -8.26 -2.01
C GLU A 58 -6.94 -7.59 -1.01
N ALA A 59 -7.17 -8.21 0.14
CA ALA A 59 -8.00 -7.63 1.20
C ALA A 59 -7.46 -6.27 1.69
N ALA A 60 -6.14 -6.11 1.74
CA ALA A 60 -5.49 -4.88 2.20
C ALA A 60 -5.59 -3.70 1.20
N VAL A 61 -6.01 -3.95 -0.05
CA VAL A 61 -6.26 -2.88 -1.03
C VAL A 61 -7.40 -1.99 -0.55
N ASP A 62 -8.50 -2.59 -0.08
CA ASP A 62 -9.71 -1.89 0.31
C ASP A 62 -9.88 -1.79 1.84
N THR A 63 -9.27 -2.72 2.60
CA THR A 63 -9.45 -2.79 4.05
C THR A 63 -8.23 -2.22 4.78
N PRO A 64 -8.37 -1.10 5.52
CA PRO A 64 -7.26 -0.56 6.30
C PRO A 64 -6.90 -1.47 7.50
N PRO A 65 -5.71 -1.30 8.10
CA PRO A 65 -5.34 -2.00 9.33
C PRO A 65 -6.31 -1.72 10.48
N GLN A 66 -6.92 -2.77 11.02
CA GLN A 66 -8.01 -2.69 12.02
C GLN A 66 -7.54 -2.33 13.44
N THR A 67 -6.22 -2.31 13.67
CA THR A 67 -5.59 -2.11 14.98
C THR A 67 -5.01 -0.70 15.16
N THR A 68 -5.19 0.20 14.19
CA THR A 68 -4.61 1.55 14.23
C THR A 68 -5.65 2.60 13.85
N ARG A 69 -5.29 3.89 13.98
CA ARG A 69 -6.13 5.01 13.51
C ARG A 69 -6.44 4.98 12.00
N ALA A 70 -5.72 4.17 11.22
CA ALA A 70 -6.02 3.99 9.80
C ALA A 70 -7.44 3.44 9.58
N LYS A 71 -7.94 2.61 10.52
CA LYS A 71 -9.33 2.15 10.55
C LYS A 71 -10.31 3.32 10.57
N LEU A 72 -10.16 4.22 11.55
CA LEU A 72 -11.02 5.40 11.72
C LEU A 72 -11.04 6.28 10.47
N ARG A 73 -9.86 6.44 9.83
CA ARG A 73 -9.74 7.22 8.60
C ARG A 73 -10.44 6.54 7.43
N GLY A 74 -10.27 5.23 7.26
CA GLY A 74 -10.94 4.48 6.20
C GLY A 74 -12.46 4.54 6.35
N GLU A 75 -12.99 4.25 7.54
CA GLU A 75 -14.43 4.34 7.84
C GLU A 75 -15.00 5.72 7.53
N PHE A 76 -14.28 6.79 7.89
CA PHE A 76 -14.68 8.16 7.59
C PHE A 76 -14.71 8.45 6.09
N ILE A 77 -13.67 8.06 5.35
CA ILE A 77 -13.58 8.28 3.89
C ILE A 77 -14.71 7.53 3.18
N SER A 78 -14.92 6.25 3.50
CA SER A 78 -15.98 5.43 2.90
C SER A 78 -17.36 6.05 3.16
N ALA A 79 -17.68 6.41 4.40
CA ALA A 79 -18.96 7.00 4.73
C ALA A 79 -19.19 8.36 4.06
N ALA A 80 -18.15 9.20 3.98
CA ALA A 80 -18.26 10.50 3.32
C ALA A 80 -18.47 10.37 1.80
N GLN A 81 -17.80 9.40 1.15
CA GLN A 81 -18.00 9.08 -0.27
C GLN A 81 -19.41 8.54 -0.53
N GLU A 82 -19.89 7.61 0.29
CA GLU A 82 -21.26 7.06 0.19
C GLU A 82 -22.33 8.14 0.38
N ALA A 83 -22.10 9.10 1.29
CA ALA A 83 -22.99 10.23 1.54
C ALA A 83 -22.83 11.39 0.52
N GLY A 84 -21.90 11.29 -0.44
CA GLY A 84 -21.64 12.36 -1.42
C GLY A 84 -21.18 13.67 -0.79
N ARG A 85 -20.44 13.61 0.32
CA ARG A 85 -19.97 14.78 1.07
C ARG A 85 -18.54 15.14 0.69
N ASP A 86 -18.27 16.44 0.58
CA ASP A 86 -16.91 16.94 0.46
C ASP A 86 -16.17 16.85 1.80
N PHE A 87 -14.94 16.35 1.77
CA PHE A 87 -14.11 16.17 2.95
C PHE A 87 -12.63 16.47 2.69
N THR A 88 -11.88 16.66 3.77
CA THR A 88 -10.42 16.78 3.75
C THR A 88 -9.83 15.94 4.86
N VAL A 89 -8.80 15.16 4.52
CA VAL A 89 -8.21 14.17 5.43
C VAL A 89 -6.69 14.23 5.33
N ASP A 90 -6.03 14.12 6.48
CA ASP A 90 -4.61 13.83 6.56
C ASP A 90 -4.34 12.66 7.55
N TRP A 91 -3.13 12.55 8.10
CA TRP A 91 -2.79 11.50 9.06
C TRP A 91 -3.46 11.65 10.43
N VAL A 92 -3.83 12.86 10.82
CA VAL A 92 -4.35 13.23 12.14
C VAL A 92 -5.67 14.01 12.08
N HIS A 93 -6.05 14.62 10.96
CA HIS A 93 -7.30 15.37 10.81
C HIS A 93 -8.29 14.64 9.90
N LEU A 94 -9.53 14.54 10.38
CA LEU A 94 -10.70 14.15 9.59
C LEU A 94 -11.68 15.32 9.59
N LYS A 95 -11.92 15.93 8.42
CA LYS A 95 -12.71 17.16 8.29
C LYS A 95 -13.83 17.00 7.26
N LEU A 96 -15.04 17.39 7.63
CA LEU A 96 -16.16 17.62 6.71
C LEU A 96 -16.16 19.07 6.25
N ASN A 97 -16.29 19.30 4.94
CA ASN A 97 -16.28 20.63 4.34
C ASN A 97 -17.70 21.20 4.19
N ASP A 98 -18.51 21.09 5.25
CA ASP A 98 -19.85 21.68 5.33
C ASP A 98 -19.83 23.10 5.93
N GLN A 99 -20.99 23.73 6.12
CA GLN A 99 -21.07 25.05 6.74
C GLN A 99 -20.48 25.10 8.17
N ALA A 100 -20.51 23.98 8.90
CA ALA A 100 -20.01 23.88 10.26
C ALA A 100 -18.51 23.53 10.35
N GLN A 101 -17.88 23.15 9.23
CA GLN A 101 -16.45 22.83 9.09
C GLN A 101 -15.95 21.85 10.18
N ARG A 102 -16.73 20.80 10.44
CA ARG A 102 -16.51 19.88 11.57
C ARG A 102 -15.23 19.08 11.38
N THR A 103 -14.35 19.10 12.39
CA THR A 103 -13.03 18.43 12.36
C THR A 103 -12.81 17.58 13.60
N VAL A 104 -12.26 16.38 13.43
CA VAL A 104 -11.81 15.49 14.51
C VAL A 104 -10.31 15.23 14.39
N LEU A 105 -9.59 15.32 15.52
CA LEU A 105 -8.15 15.02 15.62
C LEU A 105 -7.88 13.61 16.17
N CYS A 106 -7.19 12.79 15.38
CA CYS A 106 -6.74 11.42 15.67
C CYS A 106 -5.22 11.37 15.95
N LYS A 107 -4.79 12.01 17.05
CA LYS A 107 -3.35 12.13 17.40
C LYS A 107 -2.70 10.79 17.77
N ASP A 108 -3.43 9.92 18.47
CA ASP A 108 -2.93 8.60 18.88
C ASP A 108 -2.94 7.62 17.69
N PRO A 109 -1.77 7.12 17.23
CA PRO A 109 -1.71 6.18 16.12
C PRO A 109 -2.29 4.80 16.43
N PHE A 110 -2.34 4.40 17.71
CA PHE A 110 -2.80 3.07 18.15
C PHE A 110 -4.29 3.02 18.44
N ARG A 111 -4.96 4.18 18.48
CA ARG A 111 -6.40 4.24 18.71
C ARG A 111 -7.16 3.91 17.42
N SER A 112 -7.80 2.74 17.37
CA SER A 112 -8.66 2.30 16.27
C SER A 112 -10.16 2.51 16.51
N VAL A 113 -10.55 3.01 17.69
CA VAL A 113 -11.96 3.31 18.05
C VAL A 113 -12.04 4.68 18.71
N ASP A 114 -12.86 5.58 18.15
CA ASP A 114 -13.07 6.93 18.68
C ASP A 114 -14.53 7.40 18.48
N GLU A 115 -15.22 7.67 19.59
CA GLU A 115 -16.62 8.12 19.61
C GLU A 115 -16.84 9.47 18.92
N ARG A 116 -15.79 10.30 18.82
CA ARG A 116 -15.88 11.58 18.08
C ARG A 116 -15.96 11.32 16.57
N VAL A 117 -15.22 10.33 16.07
CA VAL A 117 -15.26 9.91 14.65
C VAL A 117 -16.61 9.26 14.34
N LYS A 118 -17.10 8.36 15.20
CA LYS A 118 -18.43 7.75 15.03
C LYS A 118 -19.54 8.79 14.94
N ARG A 119 -19.53 9.79 15.84
CA ARG A 119 -20.50 10.90 15.80
C ARG A 119 -20.39 11.74 14.54
N LEU A 120 -19.17 11.97 14.04
CA LEU A 120 -18.94 12.69 12.80
C LEU A 120 -19.53 11.92 11.61
N ILE A 121 -19.27 10.62 11.51
CA ILE A 121 -19.82 9.72 10.48
C ILE A 121 -21.35 9.67 10.54
N ALA A 122 -21.92 9.48 11.73
CA ALA A 122 -23.38 9.43 11.92
C ALA A 122 -24.11 10.74 11.59
N SER A 123 -23.36 11.83 11.37
CA SER A 123 -23.90 13.16 11.07
C SER A 123 -23.75 13.59 9.62
N MET A 124 -23.28 12.68 8.75
CA MET A 124 -23.10 12.90 7.32
C MET A 124 -24.41 12.85 6.56
#